data_AF-A0A126Z247-F1
#
_entry.id   AF-A0A126Z247-F1
#
_cell.length_a   1.000
_cell.length_b   1.000
_cell.length_c   1.000
_cell.angle_alpha   90.00
_cell.angle_beta   90.00
_cell.angle_gamma   90.00
#
_symmetry.space_group_name_H-M   'P 1'
#
loop_
_entity.id
_entity.type
_entity.pdbx_description
1 polymer ?
#
loop_
_entity_poly.entity_id
_entity_poly.type
_entity_poly.pdbx_seq_one_letter_code
_entity_poly.pdbx_strand_id
1 'polypeptide(L)'
;MERVQEENSVMRVLKVANTSVAVSSEQESRWPELAAASLEAVSQGVREVPTVWFRTDEGVVGSIPVSDSAEVGFADEEHPVGFLGAITHFGPEAEPTH
;
A
#
# COMPACT_ATOMS: atom_id res chain seq x y z
N MET A 1 -24.86 -10.94 -25.87
CA MET A 1 -24.14 -11.90 -25.01
C MET A 1 -22.93 -11.18 -24.47
N GLU A 2 -22.68 -11.45 -23.20
CA GLU A 2 -21.76 -10.85 -22.22
C GLU A 2 -21.05 -9.52 -22.52
N ARG A 3 -21.33 -8.54 -21.65
CA ARG A 3 -20.35 -7.51 -21.30
C ARG A 3 -19.16 -8.21 -20.65
N VAL A 4 -18.17 -8.57 -21.44
CA VAL A 4 -16.82 -8.76 -20.89
C VAL A 4 -16.23 -7.35 -20.75
N GLN A 5 -16.70 -6.65 -19.72
CA GLN A 5 -15.81 -5.72 -19.05
C GLN A 5 -14.72 -6.62 -18.49
N GLU A 6 -13.67 -6.87 -19.29
CA GLU A 6 -12.36 -7.07 -18.73
C GLU A 6 -12.17 -5.86 -17.83
N GLU A 7 -12.41 -6.08 -16.53
CA GLU A 7 -11.80 -5.31 -15.48
C GLU A 7 -10.30 -5.37 -15.77
N ASN A 8 -9.84 -4.48 -16.65
CA ASN A 8 -8.49 -3.97 -16.68
C ASN A 8 -8.30 -3.32 -15.31
N SER A 9 -8.20 -4.15 -14.27
CA SER A 9 -7.55 -3.79 -13.03
C SER A 9 -6.12 -3.52 -13.46
N VAL A 10 -5.86 -2.27 -13.85
CA VAL A 10 -4.52 -1.76 -14.09
C VAL A 10 -3.84 -1.85 -12.73
N MET A 11 -3.19 -2.98 -12.49
CA MET A 11 -2.42 -3.22 -11.28
C MET A 11 -1.19 -2.33 -11.38
N ARG A 12 -1.13 -1.34 -10.49
CA ARG A 12 0.03 -0.46 -10.38
C ARG A 12 0.94 -0.99 -9.30
N VAL A 13 2.23 -0.72 -9.43
CA VAL A 13 3.23 -1.11 -8.45
C VAL A 13 3.48 0.07 -7.52
N LEU A 14 3.19 -0.13 -6.25
CA LEU A 14 3.59 0.73 -5.15
C LEU A 14 5.05 0.40 -4.80
N LYS A 15 5.93 1.39 -4.98
CA LYS A 15 7.36 1.30 -4.67
C LYS A 15 7.67 2.05 -3.39
N VAL A 16 8.40 1.37 -2.50
CA VAL A 16 8.87 1.89 -1.23
C VAL A 16 10.32 1.46 -1.04
N ALA A 17 11.25 2.40 -1.23
CA ALA A 17 12.69 2.11 -1.22
C ALA A 17 13.04 0.92 -2.15
N ASN A 18 13.55 -0.19 -1.58
CA ASN A 18 13.93 -1.39 -2.33
C ASN A 18 12.82 -2.46 -2.42
N THR A 19 11.59 -2.10 -2.05
CA THR A 19 10.45 -3.01 -1.98
C THR A 19 9.34 -2.55 -2.92
N SER A 20 8.67 -3.52 -3.53
CA SER A 20 7.56 -3.27 -4.45
C SER A 20 6.37 -4.17 -4.10
N VAL A 21 5.16 -3.63 -4.19
CA VAL A 21 3.90 -4.38 -4.00
C VAL A 21 2.88 -3.96 -5.04
N ALA A 22 2.07 -4.89 -5.52
CA ALA A 22 1.00 -4.56 -6.46
C ALA A 22 -0.20 -3.99 -5.72
N VAL A 23 -0.79 -2.94 -6.28
CA VAL A 23 -1.97 -2.26 -5.75
C VAL A 23 -3.03 -2.10 -6.83
N SER A 24 -4.29 -2.17 -6.43
CA SER A 24 -5.42 -1.77 -7.27
C SER A 24 -5.53 -0.25 -7.36
N SER A 25 -6.26 0.25 -8.36
CA SER A 25 -6.53 1.70 -8.48
C SER A 25 -7.28 2.28 -7.28
N GLU A 26 -8.12 1.47 -6.63
CA GLU A 26 -8.79 1.86 -5.38
C GLU A 26 -7.78 2.01 -4.23
N GLN A 27 -6.87 1.04 -4.07
CA GLN A 27 -5.83 1.10 -3.04
C GLN A 27 -4.85 2.26 -3.25
N GLU A 28 -4.45 2.53 -4.49
CA GLU A 28 -3.67 3.73 -4.84
C GLU A 28 -4.41 5.01 -4.45
N SER A 29 -5.71 5.09 -4.78
CA SER A 29 -6.53 6.26 -4.45
C SER A 29 -6.73 6.46 -2.95
N ARG A 30 -6.64 5.39 -2.14
CA ARG A 30 -6.70 5.45 -0.68
C ARG A 30 -5.40 5.94 -0.02
N TRP A 31 -4.27 5.95 -0.74
CA TRP A 31 -2.98 6.32 -0.17
C TRP A 31 -2.96 7.68 0.55
N PRO A 32 -3.49 8.78 -0.03
CA PRO A 32 -3.47 10.09 0.63
C PRO A 32 -4.25 10.10 1.95
N GLU A 33 -5.38 9.39 2.00
CA GLU A 33 -6.20 9.26 3.21
C GLU A 33 -5.47 8.45 4.29
N LEU A 34 -4.88 7.31 3.92
CA LEU A 34 -4.13 6.46 4.83
C LEU A 34 -2.89 7.18 5.40
N ALA A 35 -2.18 7.93 4.54
CA ALA A 35 -1.05 8.74 4.95
C ALA A 35 -1.46 9.84 5.93
N ALA A 36 -2.54 10.57 5.65
CA ALA A 36 -3.07 11.62 6.52
C ALA A 36 -3.55 11.04 7.88
N ALA A 37 -4.31 9.96 7.86
CA ALA A 37 -4.76 9.27 9.07
C ALA A 37 -3.58 8.80 9.92
N SER A 38 -2.52 8.31 9.28
CA SER A 38 -1.33 7.89 10.00
C SER A 38 -0.55 9.05 10.62
N LEU A 39 -0.50 10.22 9.98
CA LEU A 39 0.10 11.42 10.55
C LEU A 39 -0.73 11.94 11.73
N GLU A 40 -2.06 11.90 11.60
CA GLU A 40 -2.99 12.27 12.67
C GLU A 40 -2.80 11.36 13.90
N ALA A 41 -2.68 10.05 13.71
CA ALA A 41 -2.42 9.11 14.80
C ALA A 41 -1.16 9.45 15.61
N VAL A 42 -0.12 9.96 14.95
CA VAL A 42 1.09 10.44 15.64
C VAL A 42 0.85 11.76 16.36
N SER A 43 0.16 12.70 15.72
CA SER A 43 -0.22 13.99 16.32
C SER A 43 -1.06 13.80 17.59
N GLN A 44 -1.91 12.78 17.63
CA GLN A 44 -2.73 12.41 18.79
C GLN A 44 -1.97 11.57 19.84
N GLY A 45 -0.69 11.24 19.61
CA GLY A 45 0.11 10.39 20.50
C GLY A 45 -0.32 8.92 20.53
N VAL A 46 -1.13 8.47 19.56
CA VAL A 46 -1.55 7.08 19.42
C VAL A 46 -0.41 6.22 18.87
N ARG A 47 0.46 6.80 18.03
CA ARG A 47 1.64 6.14 17.47
C ARG A 47 2.87 7.03 17.58
N GLU A 48 4.04 6.41 17.68
CA GLU A 48 5.32 7.13 17.70
C GLU A 48 5.79 7.53 16.29
N VAL A 49 5.46 6.73 15.28
CA VAL A 49 5.92 6.89 13.89
C VAL A 49 4.72 6.79 12.94
N PRO A 50 4.59 7.69 11.95
CA PRO A 50 3.50 7.61 10.99
C PRO A 50 3.80 6.47 10.01
N THR A 51 2.96 5.45 10.01
CA THR A 51 3.12 4.18 9.30
C THR A 51 1.80 3.67 8.75
N VAL A 52 1.79 3.29 7.48
CA VAL A 52 0.67 2.59 6.82
C VAL A 52 1.02 1.10 6.69
N TRP A 53 0.19 0.23 7.27
CA TRP A 53 0.39 -1.22 7.19
C TRP A 53 -0.16 -1.79 5.88
N PHE A 54 0.42 -2.89 5.42
CA PHE A 54 -0.10 -3.67 4.31
C PHE A 54 0.06 -5.17 4.55
N ARG A 55 -0.81 -5.96 3.92
CA ARG A 55 -0.68 -7.41 3.82
C ARG A 55 -0.82 -7.84 2.36
N THR A 56 0.03 -8.76 1.91
CA THR A 56 -0.01 -9.30 0.54
C THR A 56 -0.76 -10.63 0.46
N ASP A 57 -1.09 -11.06 -0.76
CA ASP A 57 -1.67 -12.38 -1.03
C ASP A 57 -0.68 -13.53 -0.74
N GLU A 58 0.62 -13.25 -0.80
CA GLU A 58 1.69 -14.16 -0.37
C GLU A 58 1.83 -14.25 1.16
N GLY A 59 0.97 -13.55 1.92
CA GLY A 59 0.95 -13.57 3.38
C GLY A 59 2.03 -12.68 4.03
N VAL A 60 2.72 -11.85 3.25
CA VAL A 60 3.70 -10.90 3.78
C VAL A 60 2.96 -9.76 4.48
N VAL A 61 3.38 -9.42 5.70
CA VAL A 61 2.92 -8.23 6.43
C VAL A 61 4.05 -7.22 6.47
N GLY A 62 3.77 -6.00 6.04
CA GLY A 62 4.75 -4.93 5.98
C GLY A 62 4.18 -3.58 6.34
N SER A 63 5.06 -2.59 6.41
CA SER A 63 4.74 -1.27 6.91
C SER A 63 5.48 -0.21 6.11
N ILE A 64 4.78 0.85 5.71
CA ILE A 64 5.31 1.95 4.92
C ILE A 64 5.38 3.19 5.81
N PRO A 65 6.58 3.67 6.17
CA PRO A 65 6.70 4.92 6.90
C PRO A 65 6.26 6.09 6.02
N VAL A 66 5.41 6.96 6.56
CA VAL A 66 4.95 8.18 5.87
C VAL A 66 5.93 9.30 6.20
N SER A 67 6.89 9.55 5.31
CA SER A 67 7.93 10.55 5.53
C SER A 67 8.49 11.06 4.20
N ASP A 68 8.99 12.28 4.19
CA ASP A 68 9.64 12.88 3.00
C ASP A 68 10.87 12.06 2.53
N SER A 69 11.54 11.37 3.46
CA SER A 69 12.70 10.52 3.16
C SER A 69 12.35 9.13 2.60
N ALA A 70 11.08 8.72 2.69
CA ALA A 70 10.59 7.45 2.16
C ALA A 70 9.64 7.76 1.01
N GLU A 71 10.20 8.07 -0.15
CA GLU A 71 9.41 8.40 -1.34
C GLU A 71 8.54 7.20 -1.73
N VAL A 72 7.24 7.45 -1.82
CA VAL A 72 6.25 6.48 -2.27
C VAL A 72 5.90 6.78 -3.71
N GLY A 73 6.22 5.82 -4.59
CA GLY A 73 5.97 5.92 -6.03
C GLY A 73 4.94 4.91 -6.51
N PHE A 74 4.15 5.30 -7.50
CA PHE A 74 3.24 4.40 -8.22
C PHE A 74 3.65 4.33 -9.69
N ALA A 75 4.02 3.14 -10.15
CA ALA A 75 4.49 2.91 -11.52
C ALA A 75 3.74 1.75 -12.16
N ASP A 76 3.60 1.79 -13.48
CA ASP A 76 3.21 0.62 -14.26
C ASP A 76 4.49 -0.18 -14.53
N GLU A 77 4.63 -1.37 -13.93
CA GLU A 77 5.85 -2.15 -14.01
C GLU A 77 5.53 -3.66 -14.02
N GLU A 78 5.88 -4.32 -15.12
CA GLU A 78 5.60 -5.75 -15.33
C GLU A 78 6.49 -6.65 -14.46
N HIS A 79 7.74 -6.24 -14.20
CA HIS A 79 8.73 -7.03 -13.45
C HIS A 79 9.39 -6.21 -12.34
N PRO A 80 8.67 -5.92 -11.25
CA PRO A 80 9.20 -5.09 -10.19
C PRO A 80 10.27 -5.76 -9.34
N VAL A 81 11.35 -5.02 -9.09
CA VAL A 81 12.43 -5.47 -8.20
C VAL A 81 11.93 -5.48 -6.75
N GLY A 82 12.23 -6.56 -6.02
CA GLY A 82 11.82 -6.70 -4.62
C GLY A 82 10.31 -6.82 -4.44
N PHE A 83 9.63 -7.46 -5.40
CA PHE A 83 8.20 -7.71 -5.36
C PHE A 83 7.81 -8.66 -4.22
N LEU A 84 6.83 -8.27 -3.41
CA LEU A 84 6.34 -9.06 -2.26
C LEU A 84 4.91 -9.61 -2.45
N GLY A 85 4.32 -9.43 -3.63
CA GLY A 85 2.94 -9.79 -3.95
C GLY A 85 2.00 -8.60 -4.07
N ALA A 86 0.71 -8.90 -4.24
CA ALA A 86 -0.37 -7.95 -4.35
C ALA A 86 -1.00 -7.66 -2.98
N ILE A 87 -1.24 -6.39 -2.68
CA ILE A 87 -1.89 -5.98 -1.44
C ILE A 87 -3.32 -6.52 -1.39
N THR A 88 -3.62 -7.29 -0.36
CA THR A 88 -4.98 -7.77 -0.03
C THR A 88 -5.63 -6.92 1.06
N HIS A 89 -4.83 -6.35 1.97
CA HIS A 89 -5.31 -5.46 3.03
C HIS A 89 -4.40 -4.23 3.12
N PHE A 90 -4.99 -3.04 3.21
CA PHE A 90 -4.25 -1.78 3.21
C PHE A 90 -4.70 -0.80 4.29
N GLY A 91 -3.77 -0.37 5.15
CA GLY A 91 -4.05 0.47 6.29
C GLY A 91 -4.34 -0.33 7.58
N PRO A 92 -5.24 0.14 8.46
CA PRO A 92 -5.43 -0.44 9.80
C PRO A 92 -5.90 -1.89 9.78
N GLU A 93 -6.61 -2.31 8.73
CA GLU A 93 -7.01 -3.70 8.47
C GLU A 93 -5.83 -4.67 8.32
N ALA A 94 -4.65 -4.17 7.95
CA ALA A 94 -3.43 -4.96 7.80
C ALA A 94 -2.56 -4.97 9.06
N GLU A 95 -2.89 -4.16 10.06
CA GLU A 95 -2.11 -4.06 11.29
C GLU A 95 -2.08 -5.42 12.00
N PRO A 96 -0.89 -5.89 12.44
CA PRO A 96 -0.81 -7.11 13.24
C PRO A 96 -1.54 -6.91 14.57
N THR A 97 -2.58 -7.71 14.81
CA THR A 97 -3.24 -7.80 16.11
C THR A 97 -2.30 -8.48 17.09
N HIS A 98 -1.92 -7.76 18.14
CA HIS A 98 -1.04 -8.20 19.20
C HIS A 98 -1.74 -9.05 20.26
#